data_AF-A0A959W268-F1
#
_entry.id   AF-A0A959W268-F1
#
_cell.length_a   1.000
_cell.length_b   1.000
_cell.length_c   1.000
_cell.angle_alpha   90.00
_cell.angle_beta   90.00
_cell.angle_gamma   90.00
#
_symmetry.space_group_name_H-M   'P 1'
#
loop_
_entity.id
_entity.type
_entity.pdbx_description
1 polymer ?
#
loop_
_entity_poly.entity_id
_entity_poly.type
_entity_poly.pdbx_seq_one_letter_code
_entity_poly.pdbx_strand_id
1 'polypeptide(L)'
;MSVDLADVSKLDVQPGELPEKMAAWVIRKETEGEPTEAFKLEDIETPEPGAFEVIVRVMAAGVNFNNVWAALGKPVSVFGYGDHPEYGHHIGGSDASGIVWKVGEGVTRWKVG
;
A
#
# COMPACT_ATOMS: atom_id res chain seq x y z
N MET A 1 -2.41 -16.92 3.74
CA MET A 1 -3.87 -17.15 3.81
C MET A 1 -4.51 -16.22 2.81
N SER A 2 -5.61 -16.59 2.16
CA SER A 2 -6.29 -15.69 1.23
C SER A 2 -6.97 -14.58 2.03
N VAL A 3 -6.67 -13.32 1.73
CA VAL A 3 -7.37 -12.15 2.29
C VAL A 3 -8.88 -12.32 2.05
N ASP A 4 -9.68 -12.19 3.10
CA ASP A 4 -11.14 -12.17 2.97
C ASP A 4 -11.60 -10.74 2.64
N LEU A 5 -12.07 -10.56 1.40
CA LEU A 5 -12.55 -9.27 0.91
C LEU A 5 -13.76 -8.74 1.69
N ALA A 6 -14.56 -9.60 2.32
CA ALA A 6 -15.69 -9.16 3.14
C ALA A 6 -15.22 -8.42 4.42
N ASP A 7 -14.00 -8.73 4.87
CA ASP A 7 -13.46 -8.27 6.15
C ASP A 7 -12.36 -7.23 6.00
N VAL A 8 -11.98 -6.88 4.76
CA VAL A 8 -10.89 -5.93 4.46
C VAL A 8 -11.05 -4.54 5.10
N SER A 9 -12.29 -4.16 5.43
CA SER A 9 -12.59 -2.88 6.06
C SER A 9 -12.59 -2.92 7.59
N LYS A 10 -12.59 -4.12 8.20
CA LYS A 10 -12.63 -4.30 9.65
C LYS A 10 -11.23 -4.10 10.24
N LEU A 11 -11.15 -3.33 11.32
CA LEU A 11 -9.95 -3.15 12.11
C LEU A 11 -10.29 -3.43 13.57
N ASP A 12 -9.39 -4.10 14.26
CA ASP A 12 -9.43 -4.36 15.70
C ASP A 12 -8.65 -3.30 16.51
N VAL A 13 -7.96 -2.39 15.83
CA VAL A 13 -7.21 -1.27 16.41
C VAL A 13 -7.98 0.05 16.35
N GLN A 14 -7.59 0.99 17.21
CA GLN A 14 -8.13 2.35 17.25
C GLN A 14 -7.24 3.34 16.46
N PRO A 15 -7.76 4.51 16.06
CA PRO A 15 -6.92 5.56 15.48
C PRO A 15 -5.74 5.89 16.41
N GLY A 16 -4.53 5.85 15.86
CA GLY A 16 -3.25 6.00 16.58
C GLY A 16 -2.47 4.68 16.71
N GLU A 17 -3.15 3.54 16.59
CA GLU A 17 -2.57 2.19 16.64
C GLU A 17 -2.65 1.51 15.27
N LEU A 18 -1.64 0.72 14.92
CA LEU A 18 -1.58 0.00 13.65
C LEU A 18 -1.84 -1.49 13.86
N PRO A 19 -2.61 -2.16 12.98
CA PRO A 19 -2.63 -3.61 12.97
C PRO A 19 -1.27 -4.15 12.52
N GLU A 20 -0.91 -5.37 12.90
CA GLU A 20 0.35 -6.01 12.48
C GLU A 20 0.43 -6.11 10.94
N LYS A 21 -0.71 -6.38 10.29
CA LYS A 21 -0.82 -6.56 8.84
C LYS A 21 -1.99 -5.80 8.26
N MET A 22 -1.89 -5.51 6.96
CA MET A 22 -2.92 -4.91 6.13
C MET A 22 -3.06 -5.71 4.83
N ALA A 23 -4.27 -5.69 4.25
CA ALA A 23 -4.47 -6.22 2.91
C ALA A 23 -3.98 -5.24 1.85
N ALA A 24 -3.32 -5.73 0.81
CA ALA A 24 -2.90 -4.93 -0.33
C ALA A 24 -2.98 -5.70 -1.65
N TRP A 25 -3.14 -4.95 -2.75
CA TRP A 25 -2.89 -5.47 -4.09
C TRP A 25 -1.40 -5.32 -4.41
N VAL A 26 -0.73 -6.46 -4.49
CA VAL A 26 0.72 -6.57 -4.55
C VAL A 26 1.15 -7.03 -5.93
N ILE A 27 2.14 -6.36 -6.49
CA ILE A 27 2.92 -6.85 -7.63
C ILE A 27 4.23 -7.41 -7.07
N ARG A 28 4.68 -8.53 -7.62
CA ARG A 28 6.02 -9.10 -7.40
C ARG A 28 6.74 -9.15 -8.74
N LYS A 29 8.07 -9.21 -8.72
CA LYS A 29 8.87 -9.18 -9.95
C LYS A 29 8.52 -10.34 -10.88
N GLU A 30 8.29 -11.51 -10.32
CA GLU A 30 7.87 -12.72 -11.02
C GLU A 30 6.43 -12.69 -11.53
N THR A 31 5.60 -11.74 -11.08
CA THR A 31 4.22 -11.56 -11.54
C THR A 31 4.08 -10.40 -12.53
N GLU A 32 5.15 -9.66 -12.87
CA GLU A 32 5.06 -8.60 -13.89
C GLU A 32 4.49 -9.15 -15.22
N GLY A 33 3.47 -8.47 -15.75
CA GLY A 33 2.66 -8.94 -16.88
C GLY A 33 1.34 -8.19 -16.99
N GLU A 34 0.32 -8.85 -17.56
CA GLU A 34 -1.02 -8.28 -17.68
C GLU A 34 -1.59 -7.88 -16.32
N PRO A 35 -2.17 -6.68 -16.13
CA PRO A 35 -2.61 -6.20 -14.82
C PRO A 35 -3.56 -7.15 -14.07
N THR A 36 -4.42 -7.88 -14.78
CA THR A 36 -5.33 -8.86 -14.19
C THR A 36 -4.63 -10.08 -13.59
N GLU A 37 -3.39 -10.34 -14.00
CA GLU A 37 -2.56 -11.42 -13.50
C GLU A 37 -1.47 -10.93 -12.55
N ALA A 38 -0.95 -9.71 -12.78
CA ALA A 38 0.18 -9.16 -12.02
C ALA A 38 -0.17 -8.83 -10.57
N PHE A 39 -1.35 -8.25 -10.33
CA PHE A 39 -1.82 -7.89 -9.00
C PHE A 39 -2.39 -9.11 -8.28
N LYS A 40 -1.80 -9.44 -7.12
CA LYS A 40 -2.29 -10.47 -6.20
C LYS A 40 -2.71 -9.83 -4.88
N LEU A 41 -3.83 -10.30 -4.32
CA LEU A 41 -4.30 -9.82 -3.03
C LEU A 41 -3.56 -10.58 -1.93
N GLU A 42 -2.84 -9.86 -1.08
CA GLU A 42 -1.98 -10.43 -0.02
C GLU A 42 -2.13 -9.67 1.30
N ASP A 43 -1.83 -10.35 2.42
CA ASP A 43 -1.60 -9.73 3.72
C ASP A 43 -0.13 -9.31 3.82
N ILE A 44 0.12 -8.01 4.00
CA ILE A 44 1.44 -7.39 4.10
C ILE A 44 1.59 -6.71 5.46
N GLU A 45 2.81 -6.67 5.99
CA GLU A 45 3.12 -5.95 7.22
C GLU A 45 2.74 -4.46 7.11
N THR A 46 2.06 -3.94 8.11
CA THR A 46 1.70 -2.50 8.11
C THR A 46 2.95 -1.67 8.38
N PRO A 47 3.30 -0.71 7.51
CA PRO A 47 4.47 0.13 7.74
C PRO A 47 4.25 1.09 8.91
N GLU A 48 5.29 1.29 9.71
CA GLU A 48 5.34 2.36 10.71
C GLU A 48 5.70 3.70 10.04
N PRO A 49 5.03 4.82 10.38
CA PRO A 49 5.40 6.11 9.80
C PRO A 49 6.76 6.56 10.34
N GLY A 50 7.65 6.98 9.45
CA GLY A 50 8.88 7.67 9.80
C GLY A 50 8.64 9.09 10.29
N ALA A 51 9.72 9.83 10.54
CA ALA A 51 9.65 11.24 10.88
C ALA A 51 8.96 12.03 9.76
N PHE A 52 8.03 12.90 10.14
CA PHE A 52 7.23 13.74 9.24
C PHE A 52 6.27 13.00 8.29
N GLU A 53 6.08 11.70 8.47
CA GLU A 53 5.14 10.89 7.68
C GLU A 53 3.82 10.66 8.43
N VAL A 54 2.79 10.26 7.68
CA VAL A 54 1.50 9.83 8.23
C VAL A 54 1.08 8.51 7.60
N ILE A 55 0.43 7.66 8.38
CA ILE A 55 -0.32 6.51 7.86
C ILE A 55 -1.77 6.93 7.67
N VAL A 56 -2.30 6.68 6.48
CA VAL A 56 -3.70 6.94 6.13
C VAL A 56 -4.43 5.61 6.03
N ARG A 57 -5.54 5.48 6.75
CA ARG A 57 -6.50 4.39 6.50
C ARG A 57 -7.25 4.73 5.22
N VAL A 58 -6.86 4.08 4.13
CA VAL A 58 -7.42 4.30 2.79
C VAL A 58 -8.85 3.75 2.73
N MET A 59 -9.80 4.62 2.40
CA MET A 59 -11.21 4.27 2.20
C MET A 59 -11.54 4.02 0.73
N ALA A 60 -10.85 4.72 -0.16
CA ALA A 60 -10.90 4.51 -1.61
C ALA A 60 -9.58 4.93 -2.25
N ALA A 61 -9.24 4.30 -3.36
CA ALA A 61 -8.08 4.62 -4.19
C ALA A 61 -8.49 4.88 -5.64
N GLY A 62 -7.75 5.75 -6.33
CA GLY A 62 -7.94 6.01 -7.74
C GLY A 62 -7.21 4.99 -8.61
N VAL A 63 -7.76 4.71 -9.80
CA VAL A 63 -7.12 3.88 -10.82
C VAL A 63 -6.38 4.78 -11.81
N ASN A 64 -5.12 4.44 -12.11
CA ASN A 64 -4.24 5.26 -12.94
C ASN A 64 -3.41 4.40 -13.90
N PHE A 65 -3.02 4.99 -15.04
CA PHE A 65 -2.15 4.37 -16.04
C PHE A 65 -0.78 3.95 -15.48
N ASN A 66 -0.24 4.64 -14.48
CA ASN A 66 1.04 4.27 -13.89
C ASN A 66 1.02 2.86 -13.26
N ASN A 67 -0.11 2.41 -12.72
CA ASN A 67 -0.28 1.06 -12.21
C ASN A 67 -0.27 0.02 -13.34
N VAL A 68 -0.71 0.38 -14.54
CA VAL A 68 -0.59 -0.49 -15.73
C VAL A 68 0.88 -0.64 -16.11
N TRP A 69 1.65 0.45 -16.11
CA TRP A 69 3.09 0.41 -16.38
C TRP A 69 3.87 -0.38 -15.32
N ALA A 70 3.54 -0.18 -14.05
CA ALA A 70 4.12 -0.93 -12.93
C ALA A 70 3.82 -2.43 -13.05
N ALA A 71 2.57 -2.80 -13.34
CA ALA A 71 2.18 -4.19 -13.55
C ALA A 71 2.94 -4.83 -14.73
N LEU A 72 3.04 -4.13 -15.85
CA LEU A 72 3.71 -4.63 -17.06
C LEU A 72 5.24 -4.68 -16.94
N GLY A 73 5.84 -3.98 -15.97
CA GLY A 73 7.28 -3.74 -15.91
C GLY A 73 7.82 -2.93 -17.11
N LYS A 74 6.98 -2.09 -17.73
CA LYS A 74 7.29 -1.36 -18.98
C LYS A 74 6.91 0.12 -18.87
N PRO A 75 7.73 1.05 -19.39
CA PRO A 75 8.96 0.82 -20.18
C PRO A 75 10.16 0.37 -19.33
N VAL A 76 10.05 0.48 -18.01
CA VAL A 76 11.03 0.00 -17.04
C VAL A 76 10.30 -0.67 -15.88
N SER A 77 10.92 -1.69 -15.29
CA SER A 77 10.41 -2.33 -14.08
C SER A 77 10.62 -1.42 -12.87
N VAL A 78 9.60 -1.34 -11.99
CA VAL A 78 9.67 -0.62 -10.71
C VAL A 78 10.69 -1.25 -9.75
N PHE A 79 10.96 -2.56 -9.89
CA PHE A 79 11.89 -3.29 -9.03
C PHE A 79 13.36 -2.94 -9.24
N GLY A 80 13.69 -2.11 -10.22
CA GLY A 80 15.03 -1.55 -10.39
C GLY A 80 15.25 -0.19 -9.72
N TYR A 81 14.23 0.35 -9.04
CA TYR A 81 14.24 1.73 -8.53
C TYR A 81 14.14 1.79 -7.00
N GLY A 82 14.86 2.73 -6.40
CA GLY A 82 14.78 3.02 -4.97
C GLY A 82 15.07 1.81 -4.08
N ASP A 83 14.21 1.60 -3.10
CA ASP A 83 14.22 0.56 -2.08
C ASP A 83 13.38 -0.67 -2.46
N HIS A 84 12.71 -0.68 -3.62
CA HIS A 84 11.95 -1.84 -4.10
C HIS A 84 12.74 -3.17 -4.11
N PRO A 85 14.06 -3.20 -4.42
CA PRO A 85 14.86 -4.42 -4.30
C PRO A 85 14.89 -5.02 -2.89
N GLU A 86 14.72 -4.20 -1.85
CA GLU A 86 14.79 -4.61 -0.45
C GLU A 86 13.49 -5.27 0.02
N TYR A 87 12.35 -4.74 -0.43
CA TYR A 87 11.03 -5.23 -0.01
C TYR A 87 10.53 -6.44 -0.82
N GLY A 88 11.05 -6.65 -2.04
CA GLY A 88 10.65 -7.77 -2.90
C GLY A 88 9.20 -7.73 -3.38
N HIS A 89 8.52 -6.58 -3.21
CA HIS A 89 7.14 -6.35 -3.65
C HIS A 89 6.89 -4.87 -3.95
N HIS A 90 5.81 -4.59 -4.68
CA HIS A 90 5.35 -3.23 -5.00
C HIS A 90 3.84 -3.12 -4.76
N ILE A 91 3.42 -2.16 -3.93
CA ILE A 91 2.02 -1.76 -3.75
C ILE A 91 1.82 -0.43 -4.47
N GLY A 92 1.09 -0.47 -5.59
CA GLY A 92 0.81 0.71 -6.41
C GLY A 92 -0.34 1.57 -5.87
N GLY A 93 -0.78 2.54 -6.68
CA GLY A 93 -1.82 3.51 -6.31
C GLY A 93 -1.24 4.89 -6.03
N SER A 94 -1.74 5.90 -6.74
CA SER A 94 -1.23 7.28 -6.63
C SER A 94 -2.33 8.31 -6.36
N ASP A 95 -3.53 7.83 -6.03
CA ASP A 95 -4.64 8.62 -5.55
C ASP A 95 -5.31 7.86 -4.42
N ALA A 96 -5.64 8.54 -3.33
CA ALA A 96 -6.34 7.98 -2.19
C ALA A 96 -7.23 9.01 -1.50
N SER A 97 -8.31 8.53 -0.90
CA SER A 97 -9.09 9.27 0.11
C SER A 97 -9.19 8.41 1.37
N GLY A 98 -8.99 9.02 2.53
CA GLY A 98 -8.95 8.26 3.77
C GLY A 98 -8.84 9.13 5.01
N ILE A 99 -8.63 8.45 6.13
CA ILE A 99 -8.51 9.05 7.47
C ILE A 99 -7.05 9.00 7.87
N VAL A 100 -6.49 10.10 8.37
CA VAL A 100 -5.16 10.06 9.00
C VAL A 100 -5.27 9.17 10.23
N TRP A 101 -4.62 8.01 10.18
CA TRP A 101 -4.76 6.96 11.18
C TRP A 101 -3.65 7.00 12.22
N LYS A 102 -2.41 7.29 11.82
CA LYS A 102 -1.26 7.48 12.73
C LYS A 102 -0.34 8.55 12.18
N VAL A 103 0.30 9.31 13.08
CA VAL A 103 1.27 10.35 12.72
C VAL A 103 2.65 9.98 13.25
N GLY A 104 3.69 10.20 12.43
CA GLY A 104 5.08 10.07 12.84
C GLY A 104 5.60 11.26 13.63
N GLU A 105 6.83 11.15 14.13
CA GLU A 105 7.48 12.22 14.89
C GLU A 105 7.58 13.53 14.07
N GLY A 106 7.33 14.67 14.70
CA GLY A 106 7.50 15.98 14.06
C GLY A 106 6.35 16.42 13.14
N VAL A 107 5.32 15.62 12.93
CA VAL A 107 4.09 16.04 12.23
C VAL A 107 3.31 17.03 13.11
N THR A 108 3.14 18.27 12.63
CA THR A 108 2.47 19.35 13.39
C THR A 108 1.16 19.82 12.78
N ARG A 109 1.00 19.70 11.45
CA ARG A 109 -0.15 20.21 10.73
C ARG A 109 -1.34 19.25 10.74
N TRP A 110 -1.07 17.95 10.62
CA TRP A 110 -2.08 16.90 10.55
C TRP A 110 -2.22 16.20 11.90
N LYS A 111 -3.42 15.67 12.16
CA LYS A 111 -3.76 14.94 13.38
C LYS A 111 -4.49 13.65 13.00
N VAL A 112 -4.49 12.69 13.91
CA VAL A 112 -5.32 11.50 13.79
C VAL A 112 -6.80 11.92 13.75
N GLY A 113 -7.57 11.35 12.82
CA GLY A 113 -8.98 11.67 12.59
C GLY A 113 -9.24 12.56 11.38
#